data_AF-A0A2H5E2E8-F1
#
_entry.id   AF-A0A2H5E2E8-F1
#
_cell.length_a   1.000
_cell.length_b   1.000
_cell.length_c   1.000
_cell.angle_alpha   90.00
_cell.angle_beta   90.00
_cell.angle_gamma   90.00
#
_symmetry.space_group_name_H-M   'P 1'
#
loop_
_entity.id
_entity.type
_entity.pdbx_description
1 polymer ?
#
loop_
_entity_poly.entity_id
_entity_poly.type
_entity_poly.pdbx_seq_one_letter_code
_entity_poly.pdbx_strand_id
1 'polypeptide(L)'
;MLVYYSLRQFWRRLRYTKPTHRGIDPVGEAEVYLAYGRTREAVRVLKDSLKDDPDNLHAKVALLRVYSQDRNRKAYALLARDVREQVQGQPVWRTIQENGRQLDPQDPLFSMEL
;
A
#
# COMPACT_ATOMS: atom_id res chain seq x y z
N MET A 1 -18.08 -35.59 13.71
CA MET A 1 -17.82 -34.60 12.64
C MET A 1 -17.18 -33.27 13.13
N LEU A 2 -16.60 -33.19 14.34
CA LEU A 2 -16.09 -31.92 14.91
C LEU A 2 -14.55 -31.78 14.94
N VAL A 3 -13.80 -32.82 14.56
CA VAL A 3 -12.31 -32.80 14.65
C VAL A 3 -11.65 -32.25 13.37
N TYR A 4 -12.37 -32.21 12.25
CA TYR A 4 -11.81 -31.83 10.94
C TYR A 4 -11.72 -30.30 10.72
N TYR A 5 -12.59 -29.52 11.37
CA TYR A 5 -12.64 -28.05 11.18
C TYR A 5 -11.53 -27.30 11.92
N SER A 6 -10.98 -27.87 13.01
CA SER A 6 -9.94 -27.26 13.82
C SER A 6 -8.55 -27.34 13.17
N LEU A 7 -8.30 -28.41 12.41
CA LEU A 7 -7.04 -28.63 11.71
C LEU A 7 -6.86 -27.68 10.51
N ARG A 8 -7.90 -27.46 9.70
CA ARG A 8 -7.80 -26.62 8.47
C ARG A 8 -7.38 -25.17 8.77
N GLN A 9 -7.83 -24.60 9.88
CA GLN A 9 -7.46 -23.23 10.27
C GLN A 9 -6.00 -23.15 10.75
N PHE A 10 -5.54 -24.18 11.46
CA PHE A 10 -4.16 -24.31 11.91
C PHE A 10 -3.18 -24.42 10.73
N TRP A 11 -3.49 -25.27 9.75
CA TRP A 11 -2.69 -25.43 8.53
C TRP A 11 -2.69 -24.20 7.60
N ARG A 12 -3.66 -23.29 7.70
CA ARG A 12 -3.69 -22.02 6.94
C ARG A 12 -2.73 -20.99 7.52
N ARG A 13 -2.60 -20.93 8.86
CA ARG A 13 -1.64 -20.04 9.53
C ARG A 13 -0.19 -20.51 9.34
N LEU A 14 0.05 -21.82 9.33
CA LEU A 14 1.38 -22.40 9.16
C LEU A 14 1.96 -22.29 7.74
N ARG A 15 1.14 -21.92 6.73
CA ARG A 15 1.57 -21.79 5.33
C ARG A 15 1.69 -20.35 4.84
N TYR A 16 1.60 -19.36 5.73
CA TYR A 16 1.86 -17.98 5.34
C TYR A 16 3.37 -17.74 5.28
N THR A 17 3.88 -17.64 4.06
CA THR A 17 5.23 -17.17 3.77
C THR A 17 5.12 -15.75 3.21
N LYS A 18 5.80 -14.80 3.85
CA LYS A 18 5.82 -13.40 3.40
C LYS A 18 6.33 -13.31 1.94
N PRO A 19 5.86 -12.35 1.14
CA PRO A 19 6.31 -12.15 -0.25
C PRO A 19 7.83 -12.11 -0.41
N THR A 20 8.51 -11.32 0.43
CA THR A 20 9.97 -11.17 0.45
C THR A 20 10.69 -12.51 0.69
N HIS A 21 10.19 -13.31 1.64
CA HIS A 21 10.72 -14.66 1.94
C HIS A 21 10.43 -15.70 0.84
N ARG A 22 9.46 -15.44 -0.04
CA ARG A 22 9.20 -16.25 -1.25
C ARG A 22 10.03 -15.80 -2.45
N GLY A 23 10.87 -14.77 -2.32
CA GLY A 23 11.61 -14.17 -3.43
C GLY A 23 10.74 -13.34 -4.39
N ILE A 24 9.53 -12.97 -3.95
CA ILE A 24 8.57 -12.19 -4.75
C ILE A 24 8.69 -10.73 -4.32
N ASP A 25 8.82 -9.83 -5.29
CA ASP A 25 8.75 -8.40 -5.05
C ASP A 25 7.36 -8.01 -4.52
N PRO A 26 7.25 -7.50 -3.28
CA PRO A 26 5.97 -7.11 -2.69
C PRO A 26 5.29 -5.99 -3.47
N VAL A 27 6.03 -5.12 -4.16
CA VAL A 27 5.44 -4.08 -5.02
C VAL A 27 4.71 -4.76 -6.17
N GLY A 28 5.41 -5.56 -6.97
CA GLY A 28 4.81 -6.34 -8.06
C GLY A 28 3.61 -7.19 -7.63
N GLU A 29 3.69 -7.91 -6.51
CA GLU A 29 2.56 -8.71 -6.00
C GLU A 29 1.34 -7.82 -5.67
N ALA A 30 1.55 -6.65 -5.08
CA ALA A 30 0.49 -5.70 -4.78
C ALA A 30 -0.13 -5.07 -6.04
N GLU A 31 0.66 -4.82 -7.09
CA GLU A 31 0.13 -4.32 -8.36
C GLU A 31 -0.81 -5.32 -9.01
N VAL A 32 -0.44 -6.61 -8.99
CA VAL A 32 -1.29 -7.70 -9.48
C VAL A 32 -2.60 -7.73 -8.68
N TYR A 33 -2.54 -7.66 -7.35
CA TYR A 33 -3.76 -7.59 -6.55
C TYR A 33 -4.64 -6.39 -6.89
N LEU A 34 -4.03 -5.22 -7.10
CA LEU A 34 -4.76 -4.00 -7.45
C LEU A 34 -5.47 -4.12 -8.81
N ALA A 35 -4.80 -4.72 -9.81
CA ALA A 35 -5.36 -4.97 -11.14
C ALA A 35 -6.61 -5.87 -11.09
N TYR A 36 -6.66 -6.80 -10.15
CA TYR A 36 -7.83 -7.66 -9.89
C TYR A 36 -8.84 -7.06 -8.89
N GLY A 37 -8.69 -5.79 -8.49
CA GLY A 37 -9.57 -5.13 -7.53
C GLY A 37 -9.44 -5.63 -6.09
N ARG A 38 -8.37 -6.36 -5.77
CA ARG A 38 -8.09 -6.95 -4.44
C ARG A 38 -7.30 -5.99 -3.56
N THR A 39 -7.84 -4.81 -3.35
CA THR A 39 -7.18 -3.69 -2.64
C THR A 39 -6.74 -4.07 -1.22
N ARG A 40 -7.52 -4.87 -0.49
CA ARG A 40 -7.21 -5.29 0.89
C ARG A 40 -5.95 -6.16 0.96
N GLU A 41 -5.76 -7.05 -0.01
CA GLU A 41 -4.56 -7.88 -0.13
C GLU A 41 -3.33 -7.08 -0.54
N ALA A 42 -3.49 -6.14 -1.48
CA ALA A 42 -2.44 -5.21 -1.86
C ALA A 42 -1.93 -4.39 -0.66
N VAL A 43 -2.84 -3.81 0.13
CA VAL A 43 -2.48 -3.09 1.37
C VAL A 43 -1.71 -4.00 2.33
N ARG A 44 -2.17 -5.26 2.51
CA ARG A 44 -1.53 -6.19 3.43
C ARG A 44 -0.09 -6.49 3.02
N VAL A 45 0.13 -6.83 1.75
CA VAL A 45 1.47 -7.13 1.21
C VAL A 45 2.41 -5.96 1.41
N LEU A 46 1.99 -4.75 1.04
CA LEU A 46 2.83 -3.56 1.15
C LEU A 46 3.10 -3.18 2.61
N LYS A 47 2.09 -3.24 3.49
CA LYS A 47 2.30 -2.96 4.91
C LYS A 47 3.18 -4.01 5.59
N ASP A 48 3.08 -5.27 5.19
CA ASP A 48 3.97 -6.32 5.71
C ASP A 48 5.41 -6.10 5.23
N SER A 49 5.62 -5.70 3.98
CA SER A 49 6.93 -5.29 3.48
C SER A 49 7.50 -4.11 4.27
N LEU A 50 6.68 -3.09 4.56
CA LEU A 50 7.11 -1.90 5.30
C LEU A 50 7.38 -2.15 6.79
N LYS A 51 6.97 -3.30 7.34
CA LYS A 51 7.41 -3.71 8.69
C LYS A 51 8.85 -4.20 8.68
N ASP A 52 9.28 -4.81 7.57
CA ASP A 52 10.62 -5.37 7.42
C ASP A 52 11.60 -4.30 6.90
N ASP A 53 11.14 -3.42 6.01
CA ASP A 53 11.89 -2.28 5.46
C ASP A 53 11.02 -1.00 5.46
N PRO A 54 11.00 -0.25 6.58
CA PRO A 54 10.16 0.94 6.73
C PRO A 54 10.52 2.09 5.79
N ASP A 55 11.73 2.13 5.25
CA ASP A 55 12.22 3.21 4.38
C ASP A 55 12.04 2.90 2.89
N ASN A 56 11.45 1.75 2.56
CA ASN A 56 11.19 1.34 1.20
C ASN A 56 10.23 2.29 0.46
N LEU A 57 10.80 3.25 -0.26
CA LEU A 57 10.04 4.29 -0.95
C LEU A 57 9.13 3.70 -2.04
N HIS A 58 9.58 2.68 -2.75
CA HIS A 58 8.78 2.01 -3.78
C HIS A 58 7.50 1.40 -3.19
N ALA A 59 7.60 0.71 -2.05
CA ALA A 59 6.45 0.15 -1.35
C ALA A 59 5.51 1.25 -0.81
N LYS A 60 6.04 2.36 -0.29
CA LYS A 60 5.22 3.51 0.14
C LYS A 60 4.45 4.15 -1.03
N VAL A 61 5.11 4.36 -2.17
CA VAL A 61 4.46 4.92 -3.38
C VAL A 61 3.39 3.98 -3.93
N ALA A 62 3.67 2.67 -3.99
CA ALA A 62 2.67 1.68 -4.36
C ALA A 62 1.47 1.68 -3.39
N LEU A 63 1.72 1.84 -2.09
CA LEU A 63 0.68 1.88 -1.07
C LEU A 63 -0.18 3.14 -1.18
N LEU A 64 0.38 4.29 -1.57
CA LEU A 64 -0.39 5.48 -1.93
C LEU A 64 -1.36 5.18 -3.07
N ARG A 65 -0.93 4.52 -4.15
CA ARG A 65 -1.80 4.15 -5.27
C ARG A 65 -2.95 3.23 -4.83
N VAL A 66 -2.66 2.29 -3.94
CA VAL A 66 -3.70 1.41 -3.37
C VAL A 66 -4.69 2.21 -2.53
N TYR A 67 -4.23 3.14 -1.69
CA TYR A 67 -5.10 4.00 -0.88
C TYR A 67 -5.94 4.98 -1.71
N SER A 68 -5.43 5.49 -2.83
CA SER A 68 -6.24 6.33 -3.73
C SER A 68 -7.37 5.54 -4.37
N GLN A 69 -7.12 4.30 -4.79
CA GLN A 69 -8.15 3.42 -5.34
C GLN A 69 -9.17 2.99 -4.29
N ASP A 70 -8.75 2.76 -3.04
CA ASP A 70 -9.64 2.47 -1.90
C ASP A 70 -10.43 3.70 -1.42
N ARG A 71 -10.16 4.89 -1.96
CA ARG A 71 -10.66 6.19 -1.47
C ARG A 71 -10.35 6.42 0.02
N ASN A 72 -9.27 5.86 0.53
CA ASN A 72 -8.86 5.97 1.93
C ASN A 72 -8.10 7.29 2.18
N ARG A 73 -8.85 8.40 2.22
CA ARG A 73 -8.35 9.77 2.40
C ARG A 73 -7.34 9.89 3.54
N LYS A 74 -7.69 9.38 4.74
CA LYS A 74 -6.86 9.54 5.95
C LYS A 74 -5.51 8.84 5.81
N ALA A 75 -5.52 7.58 5.36
CA ALA A 75 -4.28 6.81 5.20
C ALA A 75 -3.41 7.39 4.08
N TYR A 76 -4.04 7.83 2.99
CA TYR A 76 -3.37 8.50 1.89
C TYR A 76 -2.65 9.77 2.36
N ALA A 77 -3.35 10.65 3.05
CA ALA A 77 -2.82 11.94 3.49
C ALA A 77 -1.70 11.81 4.52
N LEU A 78 -1.76 10.81 5.41
CA LEU A 78 -0.67 10.52 6.35
C LEU A 78 0.58 10.02 5.62
N LEU A 79 0.43 9.06 4.71
CA LEU A 79 1.55 8.49 3.98
C LEU A 79 2.15 9.50 2.98
N ALA A 80 1.34 10.37 2.39
CA ALA A 80 1.82 11.41 1.48
C ALA A 80 2.73 12.43 2.20
N ARG A 81 2.43 12.77 3.47
CA ARG A 81 3.30 13.62 4.29
C ARG A 81 4.63 12.91 4.59
N ASP A 82 4.58 11.61 4.89
CA ASP A 82 5.76 10.80 5.21
C ASP A 82 6.74 10.67 4.02
N VAL A 83 6.25 10.63 2.79
CA VAL A 83 7.10 10.52 1.59
C VAL A 83 7.48 11.86 0.96
N ARG A 84 6.85 12.96 1.38
CA ARG A 84 6.94 14.27 0.71
C ARG A 84 8.40 14.69 0.52
N GLU A 85 9.19 14.69 1.58
CA GLU A 85 10.57 15.19 1.51
C GLU A 85 11.43 14.38 0.53
N GLN A 86 11.15 13.09 0.39
CA GLN A 86 11.86 12.20 -0.53
C GLN A 86 11.40 12.38 -1.99
N VAL A 87 10.13 12.71 -2.23
CA VAL A 87 9.56 12.71 -3.60
C VAL A 87 9.13 14.05 -4.15
N GLN A 88 9.07 15.14 -3.36
CA GLN A 88 8.50 16.43 -3.79
C GLN A 88 9.15 17.04 -5.04
N GLY A 89 10.42 16.75 -5.30
CA GLY A 89 11.15 17.17 -6.52
C GLY A 89 11.01 16.20 -7.71
N GLN A 90 10.27 15.11 -7.56
CA GLN A 90 10.17 14.04 -8.55
C GLN A 90 8.80 14.07 -9.27
N PRO A 91 8.71 13.56 -10.52
CA PRO A 91 7.45 13.54 -11.26
C PRO A 91 6.30 12.83 -10.53
N VAL A 92 6.62 11.80 -9.74
CA VAL A 92 5.63 11.03 -8.96
C VAL A 92 4.87 11.89 -7.95
N TRP A 93 5.47 12.98 -7.45
CA TRP A 93 4.80 13.88 -6.52
C TRP A 93 3.59 14.57 -7.14
N ARG A 94 3.65 14.94 -8.42
CA ARG A 94 2.50 15.54 -9.11
C ARG A 94 1.31 14.57 -9.14
N THR A 95 1.56 13.29 -9.43
CA THR A 95 0.54 12.25 -9.37
C THR A 95 0.00 12.04 -7.95
N ILE A 96 0.85 12.17 -6.92
CA ILE A 96 0.42 12.09 -5.52
C ILE A 96 -0.50 13.28 -5.18
N GLN A 97 -0.14 14.49 -5.60
CA GLN A 97 -0.96 15.69 -5.39
C GLN A 97 -2.28 15.64 -6.14
N GLU A 98 -2.29 15.18 -7.40
CA GLU A 98 -3.52 15.01 -8.18
C GLU A 98 -4.49 14.03 -7.53
N ASN A 99 -4.02 12.83 -7.17
CA ASN A 99 -4.83 11.84 -6.48
C ASN A 99 -5.28 12.34 -5.10
N GLY A 100 -4.38 13.00 -4.36
CA GLY A 100 -4.67 13.61 -3.07
C GLY A 100 -5.79 14.65 -3.15
N ARG A 101 -5.75 15.56 -4.13
CA ARG A 101 -6.83 16.55 -4.37
C ARG A 101 -8.17 15.89 -4.68
N GLN A 102 -8.18 14.78 -5.43
CA GLN A 102 -9.42 14.05 -5.71
C GLN A 102 -10.03 13.39 -4.47
N LEU A 103 -9.22 13.12 -3.45
CA LEU A 103 -9.66 12.57 -2.16
C LEU A 103 -10.00 13.67 -1.14
N ASP A 104 -9.22 14.74 -1.15
CA ASP A 104 -9.32 15.87 -0.22
C ASP A 104 -8.82 17.17 -0.87
N PRO A 105 -9.72 17.92 -1.51
CA PRO A 105 -9.36 19.21 -2.13
C PRO A 105 -8.92 20.28 -1.13
N GLN A 106 -9.19 20.11 0.17
CA GLN A 106 -8.95 21.11 1.20
C GLN A 106 -7.61 20.93 1.91
N ASP A 107 -6.91 19.80 1.70
CA ASP A 107 -5.59 19.57 2.30
C ASP A 107 -4.50 20.36 1.53
N PRO A 108 -3.83 21.35 2.16
CA PRO A 108 -2.80 22.14 1.51
C PRO A 108 -1.61 21.31 1.00
N LEU A 109 -1.40 20.11 1.54
CA LEU A 109 -0.35 19.19 1.05
C LEU A 109 -0.45 18.94 -0.46
N PHE A 110 -1.68 18.97 -0.99
CA PHE A 110 -1.96 18.61 -2.38
C PHE A 110 -2.16 19.82 -3.29
N SER A 111 -1.95 21.05 -2.81
CA SER A 111 -1.93 22.22 -3.69
C SER A 111 -0.71 22.19 -4.60
N MET A 112 -0.91 22.47 -5.88
CA MET A 112 0.20 22.78 -6.79
C MET A 112 0.66 24.20 -6.44
N GLU A 113 1.75 24.33 -5.67
CA GLU A 113 2.47 25.60 -5.61
C GLU A 113 3.06 25.83 -7.01
N LEU A 114 2.67 26.95 -7.63
CA LEU A 114 3.09 27.39 -8.97
C LEU A 114 4.48 28.02 -8.93
#